data_AF-A0A847WA23-F1
#
_entry.id   AF-A0A847WA23-F1
#
_cell.length_a   1.000
_cell.length_b   1.000
_cell.length_c   1.000
_cell.angle_alpha   90.00
_cell.angle_beta   90.00
_cell.angle_gamma   90.00
#
_symmetry.space_group_name_H-M   'P 1'
#
loop_
_entity.id
_entity.type
_entity.pdbx_description
1 polymer ?
#
loop_
_entity_poly.entity_id
_entity_poly.type
_entity_poly.pdbx_seq_one_letter_code
_entity_poly.pdbx_strand_id
1 'polypeptide(L)' 'MDVSGAGLTSTDKLLEEGVSVALATKIVRQGDIVVLTAGLPGGVSGTTNLIKAQQI' A
#
# COMPACT_ATOMS: atom_id res chain seq x y z
N MET A 1 24.27 -9.16 -11.92
CA MET A 1 23.26 -9.49 -10.91
C MET A 1 22.38 -8.28 -10.77
N ASP A 2 21.11 -8.42 -11.11
CA ASP A 2 20.12 -7.35 -11.04
C ASP A 2 19.88 -7.00 -9.56
N VAL A 3 20.11 -5.73 -9.19
CA VAL A 3 19.93 -5.20 -7.82
C VAL A 3 18.52 -4.59 -7.63
N SER A 4 17.55 -5.05 -8.41
CA SER A 4 16.17 -4.56 -8.37
C SER A 4 15.41 -5.02 -7.11
N GLY A 5 15.49 -4.20 -6.06
CA GLY A 5 14.33 -3.77 -5.28
C GLY A 5 13.37 -4.81 -4.68
N ALA A 6 13.82 -6.01 -4.30
CA ALA A 6 12.94 -7.08 -3.79
C ALA A 6 11.99 -6.67 -2.63
N GLY A 7 12.35 -5.65 -1.84
CA GLY A 7 11.48 -5.11 -0.77
C GLY A 7 10.41 -4.11 -1.25
N LEU A 8 10.66 -3.40 -2.35
CA LEU A 8 9.70 -2.42 -2.91
C LEU A 8 8.50 -3.15 -3.53
N THR A 9 8.77 -4.20 -4.30
CA THR A 9 7.73 -4.98 -4.99
C THR A 9 6.71 -5.60 -4.04
N SER A 10 7.11 -5.98 -2.83
CA SER A 10 6.19 -6.52 -1.82
C SER A 10 5.32 -5.43 -1.17
N THR A 11 5.86 -4.22 -1.05
CA THR A 11 5.16 -3.09 -0.41
C THR A 11 4.11 -2.50 -1.33
N ASP A 12 4.48 -2.26 -2.59
CA ASP A 12 3.53 -1.72 -3.57
C ASP A 12 2.37 -2.69 -3.78
N LYS A 13 2.63 -4.01 -3.82
CA LYS A 13 1.57 -5.03 -3.85
C LYS A 13 0.63 -4.96 -2.64
N LEU A 14 1.17 -4.80 -1.43
CA LEU A 14 0.35 -4.67 -0.21
C LEU A 14 -0.58 -3.44 -0.30
N LEU A 15 -0.07 -2.31 -0.79
CA LEU A 15 -0.84 -1.08 -0.93
C LEU A 15 -1.89 -1.19 -2.03
N GLU A 16 -1.54 -1.79 -3.18
CA GLU A 16 -2.45 -2.06 -4.29
C GLU A 16 -3.61 -3.00 -3.91
N GLU A 17 -3.33 -4.02 -3.10
CA GLU A 17 -4.35 -4.93 -2.59
C GLU A 17 -5.33 -4.20 -1.65
N GLY A 18 -4.82 -3.32 -0.79
CA GLY A 18 -5.66 -2.44 0.04
C GLY A 18 -6.59 -1.54 -0.77
N VAL A 19 -6.08 -0.93 -1.86
CA VAL A 19 -6.89 -0.14 -2.80
C VAL A 19 -7.95 -1.00 -3.49
N SER A 20 -7.58 -2.20 -3.93
CA SER A 20 -8.49 -3.13 -4.62
C SER A 20 -9.67 -3.53 -3.74
N VAL A 21 -9.42 -3.81 -2.45
CA VAL A 21 -10.47 -4.12 -1.47
C VAL A 21 -11.37 -2.90 -1.21
N ALA A 22 -10.79 -1.70 -1.10
CA ALA A 22 -11.56 -0.48 -0.87
C ALA A 22 -12.50 -0.15 -2.04
N LEU A 23 -12.06 -0.37 -3.28
CA LEU A 23 -12.89 -0.27 -4.49
C LEU A 23 -14.00 -1.34 -4.51
N ALA A 24 -13.67 -2.60 -4.21
CA ALA A 24 -14.63 -3.70 -4.19
C ALA A 24 -15.74 -3.51 -3.13
N THR A 25 -15.38 -2.95 -1.98
CA THR A 25 -16.31 -2.60 -0.89
C THR A 25 -17.09 -1.31 -1.15
N LYS A 26 -16.80 -0.59 -2.24
CA LYS A 26 -17.41 0.70 -2.63
C LYS A 26 -17.26 1.81 -1.59
N ILE A 27 -16.25 1.71 -0.72
CA ILE A 27 -15.92 2.75 0.26
C ILE A 27 -15.21 3.92 -0.44
N VAL A 28 -14.47 3.64 -1.51
CA VAL A 28 -13.83 4.63 -2.39
C VAL A 28 -14.21 4.38 -3.86
N ARG A 29 -13.96 5.36 -4.72
CA ARG A 29 -14.24 5.34 -6.17
C ARG A 29 -13.09 5.98 -6.95
N GLN A 30 -13.05 5.73 -8.27
CA GLN A 30 -12.08 6.39 -9.16
C GLN A 30 -12.15 7.92 -9.00
N GLY A 31 -10.99 8.53 -8.88
CA GLY A 31 -10.83 9.97 -8.69
C GLY A 31 -10.71 10.40 -7.23
N ASP A 32 -11.05 9.54 -6.26
CA ASP A 32 -10.86 9.82 -4.83
C ASP A 32 -9.36 9.90 -4.50
N ILE A 33 -9.00 10.81 -3.59
CA ILE A 33 -7.66 10.83 -3.00
C ILE A 33 -7.67 10.00 -1.71
N VAL A 34 -6.80 9.01 -1.64
CA VAL A 34 -6.63 8.15 -0.48
C VAL A 34 -5.27 8.33 0.15
N VAL A 35 -5.20 8.10 1.46
CA VAL A 35 -3.95 8.02 2.21
C VAL A 35 -3.86 6.63 2.82
N LEU A 36 -2.84 5.87 2.43
CA LEU A 36 -2.56 4.54 2.96
C LEU A 36 -1.40 4.61 3.95
N THR A 37 -1.46 3.78 4.99
CA THR A 37 -0.35 3.60 5.94
C THR A 37 0.03 2.14 6.02
N ALA A 38 1.33 1.85 6.16
CA ALA A 38 1.86 0.50 6.30
C ALA A 38 3.08 0.49 7.23
N GLY A 39 3.43 -0.70 7.73
CA GLY A 39 4.67 -0.93 8.48
C GLY A 39 5.52 -1.98 7.81
N LEU A 40 6.80 -1.66 7.61
CA LEU A 40 7.77 -2.56 7.00
C LEU A 40 8.99 -2.77 7.90
N PRO A 41 9.48 -4.02 8.02
CA PRO A 41 8.88 -5.25 7.50
C PRO A 41 7.51 -5.53 8.16
N GLY A 42 6.60 -6.11 7.37
CA GLY A 42 5.23 -6.41 7.81
C GLY A 42 5.19 -7.46 8.94
N GLY A 43 4.12 -7.43 9.73
CA GLY A 43 3.90 -8.39 10.83
C GLY A 43 4.70 -8.11 12.10
N VAL A 44 5.44 -6.99 12.18
CA VAL A 44 6.15 -6.55 13.37
C VAL A 44 5.37 -5.40 14.03
N SER A 45 5.03 -5.55 15.32
CA SER A 45 4.36 -4.48 16.05
C SER A 45 5.26 -3.26 16.21
N GLY A 46 4.68 -2.06 16.11
CA GLY A 46 5.39 -0.79 16.30
C GLY A 46 6.24 -0.33 15.11
N THR A 47 6.18 -1.00 13.96
CA THR A 47 6.97 -0.63 12.76
C THR A 47 6.18 0.12 11.70
N THR A 48 5.00 0.68 12.03
CA THR A 48 4.22 1.53 11.11
C THR A 48 5.05 2.75 10.71
N ASN A 49 5.57 2.75 9.47
CA ASN A 49 6.62 3.67 9.03
C ASN A 49 6.43 4.18 7.59
N LEU A 50 5.36 3.79 6.91
CA LEU A 50 5.08 4.20 5.53
C LEU A 50 3.74 4.92 5.46
N ILE A 51 3.71 6.04 4.73
CA ILE A 51 2.50 6.77 4.36
C ILE A 51 2.57 7.02 2.84
N LYS A 52 1.49 6.72 2.11
CA LYS A 52 1.36 6.99 0.68
C LYS A 52 0.03 7.67 0.41
N ALA A 53 0.08 8.88 -0.16
CA ALA A 53 -1.10 9.55 -0.69
C ALA A 53 -1.14 9.33 -2.20
N GLN A 54 -2.29 8.88 -2.73
CA GLN A 54 -2.48 8.72 -4.16
C GLN A 54 -3.93 8.95 -4.56
N GLN A 55 -4.13 9.29 -5.82
CA GLN A 55 -5.45 9.22 -6.44
C GLN A 55 -5.73 7.76 -6.84
N ILE A 56 -6.96 7.32 -6.59
CA ILE A 56 -7.53 6.03 -7.01
C ILE A 56 -7.89 6.07 -8.50
#